data_AF-A0A813LCR4-F1
#
_entry.id   AF-A0A813LCR4-F1
#
_cell.length_a   1.000
_cell.length_b   1.000
_cell.length_c   1.000
_cell.angle_alpha   90.00
_cell.angle_beta   90.00
_cell.angle_gamma   90.00
#
_symmetry.space_group_name_H-M   'P 1'
#
loop_
_entity.id
_entity.type
_entity.pdbx_description
1 polymer ?
#
loop_
_entity_poly.entity_id
_entity_poly.type
_entity_poly.pdbx_seq_one_letter_code
_entity_poly.pdbx_strand_id
1 'polypeptide(L)'
;MDAGSVMNGTSVRSFADKYIAQVALLGIQLIWTSDFQHALELMGREKDKTVMAATNKKFLGLLTELISICLQSDLTSLDRMKYETLVTVHVHQKDLFQEVWKKTRDTSKDRVKDENDFEWLKQTRLYWKSENDHALISVADVDFVYSYEYLGCKER
;
A
#
# COMPACT_ATOMS: atom_id res chain seq x y z
N MET A 1 11.36 -12.68 2.27
CA MET A 1 10.20 -12.39 3.14
C MET A 1 9.18 -11.66 2.32
N ASP A 2 7.96 -12.22 2.24
CA ASP A 2 6.79 -11.55 1.65
C ASP A 2 6.60 -10.19 2.31
N ALA A 3 6.21 -9.16 1.57
CA ALA A 3 5.85 -7.87 2.16
C ALA A 3 4.67 -7.98 3.16
N GLY A 4 3.95 -9.11 3.18
CA GLY A 4 3.06 -9.51 4.27
C GLY A 4 3.72 -9.66 5.65
N SER A 5 5.05 -9.74 5.75
CA SER A 5 5.77 -9.77 7.03
C SER A 5 6.00 -8.39 7.65
N VAL A 6 5.68 -7.29 6.95
CA VAL A 6 5.97 -5.93 7.43
C VAL A 6 5.23 -5.60 8.73
N MET A 7 4.01 -6.13 8.92
CA MET A 7 3.27 -5.96 10.17
C MET A 7 3.25 -7.17 11.10
N ASN A 8 3.53 -8.40 10.65
CA ASN A 8 3.64 -9.62 11.47
C ASN A 8 2.75 -9.66 12.76
N GLY A 9 1.45 -9.34 12.65
CA GLY A 9 0.50 -9.33 13.78
C GLY A 9 0.53 -8.10 14.71
N THR A 10 1.32 -7.08 14.38
CA THR A 10 1.45 -5.79 15.08
C THR A 10 0.46 -4.77 14.50
N SER A 11 -0.13 -3.91 15.33
CA SER A 11 -1.04 -2.85 14.85
C SER A 11 -0.28 -1.79 14.06
N VAL A 12 -1.00 -1.06 13.21
CA VAL A 12 -0.45 0.04 12.40
C VAL A 12 0.11 1.12 13.30
N ARG A 13 -0.60 1.41 14.40
CA ARG A 13 -0.10 2.32 15.44
C ARG A 13 1.24 1.86 16.00
N SER A 14 1.34 0.62 16.46
CA SER A 14 2.57 0.12 17.07
C SER A 14 3.73 0.08 16.08
N PHE A 15 3.46 -0.12 14.78
CA PHE A 15 4.47 0.00 13.74
C PHE A 15 4.88 1.46 13.51
N ALA A 16 3.92 2.36 13.27
CA ALA A 16 4.17 3.75 12.93
C ALA A 16 4.76 4.57 14.10
N ASP A 17 4.50 4.19 15.35
CA ASP A 17 5.10 4.82 16.54
C ASP A 17 6.53 4.33 16.79
N LYS A 18 6.87 3.11 16.36
CA LYS A 18 8.22 2.56 16.52
C LYS A 18 9.23 3.16 15.54
N TYR A 19 8.78 3.61 14.37
CA TYR A 19 9.65 4.04 13.29
C TYR A 19 9.42 5.50 12.88
N ILE A 20 10.46 6.12 12.31
CA ILE A 20 10.36 7.45 11.73
C ILE A 20 9.34 7.47 10.58
N ALA A 21 8.75 8.63 10.30
CA ALA A 21 7.65 8.74 9.34
C ALA A 21 7.96 8.16 7.96
N GLN A 22 9.19 8.34 7.47
CA GLN A 22 9.59 7.80 6.16
C GLN A 22 9.58 6.27 6.14
N VAL A 23 9.99 5.61 7.23
CA VAL A 23 9.94 4.14 7.34
C VAL A 23 8.50 3.68 7.51
N ALA A 24 7.68 4.39 8.29
CA ALA A 24 6.25 4.11 8.41
C ALA A 24 5.54 4.21 7.04
N LEU A 25 5.87 5.23 6.26
CA LEU A 25 5.36 5.47 4.92
C LEU A 25 5.77 4.38 3.93
N LEU A 26 7.03 3.94 3.95
CA LEU A 26 7.49 2.81 3.14
C LEU A 26 6.76 1.52 3.54
N GLY A 27 6.57 1.28 4.84
CA GLY A 27 5.86 0.10 5.33
C GLY A 27 4.42 0.02 4.81
N ILE A 28 3.66 1.12 4.89
CA ILE A 28 2.29 1.16 4.35
C ILE A 28 2.26 0.96 2.83
N GLN A 29 3.22 1.53 2.10
CA GLN A 29 3.33 1.32 0.65
C GLN A 29 3.69 -0.12 0.26
N LEU A 30 4.58 -0.76 1.02
CA LEU A 30 4.92 -2.19 0.85
C LEU A 30 3.69 -3.07 1.09
N ILE A 31 2.96 -2.84 2.19
CA ILE A 31 1.75 -3.62 2.53
C ILE A 31 0.70 -3.46 1.45
N TRP A 32 0.42 -2.22 1.02
CA TRP A 32 -0.55 -1.97 -0.03
C TRP A 32 -0.16 -2.66 -1.35
N THR A 33 1.10 -2.55 -1.76
CA THR A 33 1.60 -3.19 -2.99
C THR A 33 1.44 -4.71 -2.91
N SER A 34 1.85 -5.30 -1.78
CA SER A 34 1.79 -6.74 -1.55
C SER A 34 0.37 -7.28 -1.57
N ASP A 35 -0.51 -6.71 -0.75
CA ASP A 35 -1.88 -7.19 -0.58
C ASP A 35 -2.70 -7.01 -1.86
N PHE A 36 -2.44 -5.93 -2.61
CA PHE A 36 -3.13 -5.68 -3.86
C PHE A 36 -2.63 -6.63 -4.96
N GLN A 37 -1.32 -6.75 -5.16
CA GLN A 37 -0.78 -7.66 -6.14
C GLN A 37 -1.24 -9.10 -5.87
N HIS A 38 -1.17 -9.56 -4.63
CA HIS A 38 -1.64 -10.88 -4.25
C HIS A 38 -3.14 -11.08 -4.53
N ALA A 39 -3.97 -10.05 -4.31
CA ALA A 39 -5.39 -10.11 -4.65
C ALA A 39 -5.62 -10.23 -6.17
N LEU A 40 -4.83 -9.55 -7.00
CA LEU A 40 -4.90 -9.67 -8.45
C LEU A 40 -4.44 -11.06 -8.93
N GLU A 41 -3.37 -11.60 -8.33
CA GLU A 41 -2.86 -12.95 -8.61
C GLU A 41 -3.90 -14.03 -8.31
N LEU A 42 -4.49 -14.01 -7.11
CA LEU A 42 -5.53 -14.97 -6.71
C LEU A 42 -6.80 -14.82 -7.55
N MET A 43 -7.19 -13.60 -7.87
CA MET A 43 -8.36 -13.33 -8.72
C MET A 43 -8.15 -13.84 -10.15
N GLY A 44 -6.96 -13.65 -10.72
CA GLY A 44 -6.63 -14.07 -12.07
C GLY A 44 -6.39 -15.58 -12.20
N ARG A 45 -5.48 -16.12 -11.38
CA ARG A 45 -5.02 -17.52 -11.45
C ARG A 45 -5.98 -18.49 -10.80
N GLU A 46 -6.44 -18.18 -9.59
CA GLU A 46 -7.31 -19.05 -8.81
C GLU A 46 -8.80 -18.76 -9.00
N LYS A 47 -9.13 -17.69 -9.74
CA LYS A 47 -10.51 -17.24 -10.01
C LYS A 47 -11.30 -16.89 -8.75
N ASP A 48 -10.62 -16.61 -7.64
CA ASP A 48 -11.26 -16.14 -6.42
C ASP A 48 -11.65 -14.67 -6.56
N LYS A 49 -12.93 -14.41 -6.82
CA LYS A 49 -13.46 -13.04 -6.94
C LYS A 49 -13.75 -12.38 -5.60
N THR A 50 -13.71 -13.14 -4.50
CA THR A 50 -13.99 -12.63 -3.15
C THR A 50 -12.78 -11.95 -2.53
N VAL A 51 -11.56 -12.32 -2.97
CA VAL A 51 -10.30 -11.76 -2.47
C VAL A 51 -10.24 -10.23 -2.60
N MET A 52 -10.72 -9.67 -3.72
CA MET A 52 -10.74 -8.21 -3.92
C MET A 52 -11.62 -7.49 -2.90
N ALA A 53 -12.77 -8.08 -2.55
CA ALA A 53 -13.65 -7.52 -1.51
C ALA A 53 -13.02 -7.63 -0.12
N ALA A 54 -12.34 -8.74 0.17
CA ALA A 54 -11.61 -8.93 1.42
C ALA A 54 -10.44 -7.93 1.55
N THR A 55 -9.65 -7.74 0.50
CA THR A 55 -8.55 -6.76 0.46
C THR A 55 -9.06 -5.33 0.61
N ASN A 56 -10.18 -4.98 -0.04
CA ASN A 56 -10.81 -3.68 0.18
C ASN A 56 -11.19 -3.44 1.66
N LYS A 57 -11.73 -4.48 2.32
CA LYS A 57 -12.07 -4.39 3.74
C LYS A 57 -10.82 -4.17 4.61
N LYS A 58 -9.70 -4.82 4.28
CA LYS A 58 -8.41 -4.59 4.95
C LYS A 58 -7.94 -3.14 4.78
N PHE A 59 -7.92 -2.61 3.55
CA PHE A 59 -7.52 -1.23 3.28
C PHE A 59 -8.44 -0.20 3.96
N LEU A 60 -9.75 -0.44 3.97
CA LEU A 60 -10.68 0.42 4.70
C LEU A 60 -10.45 0.39 6.22
N GLY A 61 -10.15 -0.78 6.77
CA GLY A 61 -9.80 -0.94 8.18
C GLY A 61 -8.53 -0.16 8.55
N LEU A 62 -7.47 -0.31 7.74
CA LEU A 62 -6.22 0.43 7.87
C LEU A 62 -6.45 1.95 7.81
N LEU A 63 -7.22 2.42 6.82
CA LEU A 63 -7.56 3.85 6.70
C LEU A 63 -8.31 4.37 7.92
N THR A 64 -9.27 3.60 8.42
CA THR A 64 -10.08 3.98 9.57
C THR A 64 -9.24 4.04 10.85
N GLU A 65 -8.31 3.10 11.03
CA GLU A 65 -7.34 3.13 12.15
C GLU A 65 -6.46 4.39 12.08
N LEU A 66 -5.89 4.70 10.92
CA LEU A 66 -5.06 5.90 10.71
C LEU A 66 -5.84 7.19 11.02
N ILE A 67 -7.06 7.32 10.49
CA ILE A 67 -7.93 8.48 10.77
C ILE A 67 -8.25 8.57 12.26
N SER A 68 -8.57 7.45 12.90
CA SER A 68 -8.88 7.43 14.33
C SER A 68 -7.70 7.90 15.18
N ILE A 69 -6.45 7.62 14.77
CA ILE A 69 -5.26 8.10 15.46
C ILE A 69 -5.12 9.61 15.29
N CYS A 70 -5.28 10.15 14.07
CA CYS A 70 -5.22 11.60 13.83
C CYS A 70 -6.19 12.41 14.69
N LEU A 71 -7.37 11.85 15.00
CA LEU A 71 -8.39 12.53 15.82
C LEU A 71 -8.06 12.58 17.31
N GLN A 72 -7.01 11.90 17.77
CA GLN A 72 -6.60 11.93 19.17
C GLN A 72 -5.91 13.27 19.53
N SER A 73 -6.20 13.76 20.74
CA SER A 73 -5.72 15.05 21.22
C SER A 73 -4.29 15.03 21.76
N ASP A 74 -3.74 13.86 22.06
CA ASP A 74 -2.45 13.64 22.73
C ASP A 74 -1.27 13.43 21.76
N LEU A 75 -1.48 13.59 20.45
CA LEU A 75 -0.40 13.51 19.47
C LEU A 75 0.51 14.75 19.50
N THR A 76 1.82 14.51 19.46
CA THR A 76 2.80 15.57 19.19
C THR A 76 2.57 16.16 17.80
N SER A 77 3.03 17.40 17.55
CA SER A 77 2.92 18.02 16.22
C SER A 77 3.57 17.18 15.12
N LEU A 78 4.70 16.52 15.43
CA LEU A 78 5.41 15.66 14.49
C LEU A 78 4.66 14.36 14.22
N ASP A 79 4.09 13.73 15.26
CA ASP A 79 3.30 12.51 15.08
C ASP A 79 2.00 12.79 14.34
N ARG A 80 1.35 13.92 14.61
CA ARG A 80 0.18 14.37 13.86
C ARG A 80 0.51 14.51 12.37
N MET A 81 1.59 15.23 12.04
CA MET A 81 2.08 15.36 10.67
C MET A 81 2.37 14.00 10.00
N LYS A 82 3.01 13.09 10.76
CA LYS A 82 3.29 11.72 10.31
C LYS A 82 1.99 11.00 9.95
N TYR A 83 1.02 10.94 10.86
CA TYR A 83 -0.23 10.23 10.63
C TYR A 83 -1.09 10.88 9.53
N GLU A 84 -1.14 12.21 9.45
CA GLU A 84 -1.81 12.93 8.35
C GLU A 84 -1.19 12.56 6.99
N THR A 85 0.13 12.50 6.91
CA THR A 85 0.83 12.05 5.69
C THR A 85 0.46 10.62 5.33
N LEU A 86 0.40 9.71 6.31
CA LEU A 86 0.01 8.31 6.09
C LEU A 86 -1.45 8.20 5.62
N VAL A 87 -2.38 8.98 6.20
CA VAL A 87 -3.77 9.06 5.76
C VAL A 87 -3.85 9.51 4.31
N THR A 88 -3.20 10.62 3.96
CA THR A 88 -3.22 11.18 2.60
C THR A 88 -2.73 10.18 1.56
N VAL A 89 -1.62 9.49 1.84
CA VAL A 89 -1.09 8.46 0.94
C VAL A 89 -2.03 7.27 0.83
N HIS A 90 -2.60 6.81 1.96
CA HIS A 90 -3.45 5.63 1.94
C HIS A 90 -4.85 5.88 1.32
N VAL A 91 -5.38 7.11 1.42
CA VAL A 91 -6.58 7.53 0.68
C VAL A 91 -6.34 7.40 -0.82
N HIS A 92 -5.24 7.97 -1.32
CA HIS A 92 -4.88 7.87 -2.73
C HIS A 92 -4.72 6.41 -3.20
N GLN A 93 -4.02 5.59 -2.41
CA GLN A 93 -3.86 4.16 -2.67
C GLN A 93 -5.21 3.41 -2.75
N LYS A 94 -6.15 3.77 -1.88
CA LYS A 94 -7.50 3.18 -1.90
C LYS A 94 -8.27 3.61 -3.14
N ASP A 95 -8.13 4.85 -3.60
CA ASP A 95 -8.77 5.33 -4.83
C ASP A 95 -8.25 4.56 -6.04
N LEU A 96 -6.92 4.40 -6.17
CA LEU A 96 -6.29 3.56 -7.21
C LEU A 96 -6.79 2.12 -7.15
N PHE A 97 -6.92 1.55 -5.96
CA PHE A 97 -7.49 0.21 -5.78
C PHE A 97 -8.94 0.14 -6.30
N GLN A 98 -9.78 1.12 -6.00
CA GLN A 98 -11.16 1.14 -6.51
C GLN A 98 -11.22 1.24 -8.03
N GLU A 99 -10.37 2.07 -8.63
CA GLU A 99 -10.30 2.23 -10.08
C GLU A 99 -9.98 0.92 -10.78
N VAL A 100 -8.92 0.23 -10.34
CA VAL A 100 -8.52 -1.06 -10.89
C VAL A 100 -9.55 -2.14 -10.57
N TRP A 101 -10.09 -2.20 -9.35
CA TRP A 101 -11.14 -3.16 -9.00
C TRP A 101 -12.41 -2.98 -9.84
N LYS A 102 -12.80 -1.74 -10.14
CA LYS A 102 -13.90 -1.48 -11.06
C LYS A 102 -13.60 -2.07 -12.45
N LYS A 103 -12.37 -1.93 -12.93
CA LYS A 103 -11.94 -2.49 -14.23
C LYS A 103 -11.86 -4.01 -14.25
N THR A 104 -11.62 -4.69 -13.13
CA THR A 104 -11.69 -6.18 -13.10
C THR A 104 -13.11 -6.71 -13.33
N ARG A 105 -14.13 -5.88 -13.05
CA ARG A 105 -15.55 -6.22 -13.20
C ARG A 105 -16.14 -5.82 -14.55
N ASP A 106 -15.36 -5.18 -15.41
CA ASP A 106 -15.79 -4.76 -16.74
C ASP A 106 -16.06 -5.99 -17.64
N THR A 107 -17.04 -5.85 -18.54
CA THR A 107 -17.38 -6.83 -19.58
C THR A 107 -16.63 -6.57 -20.88
N SER A 108 -15.94 -5.44 -21.00
CA SER A 108 -15.08 -5.10 -22.14
C SER A 108 -13.88 -6.05 -22.27
N LYS A 109 -13.25 -6.04 -23.46
CA LYS A 109 -12.02 -6.81 -23.71
C LYS A 109 -10.82 -6.29 -22.91
N ASP A 110 -10.88 -5.02 -22.48
CA ASP A 110 -9.80 -4.28 -21.82
C ASP A 110 -9.93 -4.32 -20.28
N ARG A 111 -10.67 -5.30 -19.75
CA ARG A 111 -10.79 -5.53 -18.31
C ARG A 111 -9.46 -6.02 -17.72
N VAL A 112 -9.22 -5.67 -16.46
CA VAL A 112 -8.08 -6.17 -15.68
C VAL A 112 -8.29 -7.64 -15.34
N LYS A 113 -7.34 -8.50 -15.73
CA LYS A 113 -7.44 -9.95 -15.54
C LYS A 113 -6.59 -10.48 -14.40
N ASP A 114 -5.40 -9.92 -14.23
CA ASP A 114 -4.39 -10.41 -13.30
C ASP A 114 -3.35 -9.32 -13.02
N GLU A 115 -2.32 -9.67 -12.26
CA GLU A 115 -1.24 -8.77 -11.84
C GLU A 115 -0.33 -8.26 -12.96
N ASN A 116 -0.46 -8.77 -14.18
CA ASN A 116 0.36 -8.34 -15.32
C ASN A 116 -0.37 -7.28 -16.17
N ASP A 117 -1.57 -6.86 -15.76
CA ASP A 117 -2.34 -5.86 -16.48
C ASP A 117 -1.75 -4.45 -16.33
N PHE A 118 -1.69 -3.71 -17.43
CA PHE A 118 -1.11 -2.36 -17.46
C PHE A 118 -1.78 -1.38 -16.49
N GLU A 119 -3.08 -1.55 -16.18
CA GLU A 119 -3.77 -0.69 -15.23
C GLU A 119 -3.22 -0.78 -13.80
N TRP A 120 -2.70 -1.96 -13.44
CA TRP A 120 -1.93 -2.16 -12.22
C TRP A 120 -0.47 -1.77 -12.43
N LEU A 121 0.14 -2.19 -13.55
CA LEU A 121 1.56 -1.94 -13.81
C LEU A 121 1.89 -0.45 -13.94
N LYS A 122 0.97 0.42 -14.36
CA LYS A 122 1.23 1.87 -14.42
C LYS A 122 1.30 2.56 -13.06
N GLN A 123 0.85 1.91 -11.98
CA GLN A 123 0.88 2.48 -10.63
C GLN A 123 2.28 2.44 -10.04
N THR A 124 2.59 3.33 -9.10
CA THR A 124 3.84 3.21 -8.32
C THR A 124 3.70 2.09 -7.30
N ARG A 125 4.60 1.11 -7.39
CA ARG A 125 4.63 -0.08 -6.55
C ARG A 125 5.95 -0.14 -5.79
N LEU A 126 5.89 -0.61 -4.56
CA LEU A 126 7.06 -0.77 -3.72
C LEU A 126 7.24 -2.25 -3.37
N TYR A 127 8.41 -2.80 -3.64
CA TYR A 127 8.75 -4.19 -3.36
C TYR A 127 9.98 -4.26 -2.44
N TRP A 128 10.02 -5.29 -1.61
CA TRP A 128 11.22 -5.63 -0.84
C TRP A 128 11.94 -6.81 -1.49
N LYS A 129 13.12 -6.57 -2.07
CA LYS A 129 13.96 -7.62 -2.67
C LYS A 129 14.84 -8.24 -1.59
N SER A 130 14.40 -9.38 -1.05
CA SER A 130 15.10 -10.08 0.05
C SER A 130 16.49 -10.61 -0.33
N GLU A 131 16.77 -10.80 -1.62
CA GLU A 131 18.07 -11.30 -2.09
C GLU A 131 19.18 -10.26 -1.91
N ASN A 132 18.83 -8.98 -2.05
CA ASN A 132 19.79 -7.87 -2.02
C ASN A 132 19.49 -6.86 -0.89
N ASP A 133 18.55 -7.17 0.01
CA ASP A 133 18.09 -6.29 1.11
C ASP A 133 17.78 -4.85 0.69
N HIS A 134 17.18 -4.70 -0.50
CA HIS A 134 16.83 -3.41 -1.05
C HIS A 134 15.33 -3.25 -1.32
N ALA A 135 14.83 -2.03 -1.04
CA ALA A 135 13.53 -1.61 -1.49
C ALA A 135 13.61 -1.19 -2.97
N LEU A 136 12.65 -1.65 -3.76
CA LEU A 136 12.55 -1.38 -5.19
C LEU A 136 11.26 -0.62 -5.45
N ILE A 137 11.36 0.52 -6.12
CA ILE A 137 10.22 1.26 -6.67
C ILE A 137 10.02 0.78 -8.11
N SER A 138 8.81 0.35 -8.45
CA SER A 138 8.46 -0.05 -9.82
C SER A 138 7.34 0.82 -10.35
N VAL A 139 7.47 1.28 -11.60
CA VAL A 139 6.45 2.03 -12.33
C VAL A 139 6.48 1.58 -13.79
N ALA A 140 5.33 1.14 -14.32
CA ALA A 140 5.22 0.45 -15.60
C ALA A 140 6.19 -0.74 -15.66
N ASP A 141 7.13 -0.69 -16.61
CA ASP A 141 8.19 -1.66 -16.89
C ASP A 141 9.56 -1.23 -16.34
N VAL A 142 9.61 -0.17 -15.54
CA VAL A 142 10.86 0.40 -15.01
C VAL A 142 10.96 0.19 -13.51
N ASP A 143 12.14 -0.25 -13.08
CA ASP A 143 12.49 -0.49 -11.69
C ASP A 143 13.62 0.45 -11.24
N PHE A 144 13.48 1.00 -10.04
CA PHE A 144 14.44 1.89 -9.39
C PHE A 144 14.79 1.38 -8.00
N VAL A 145 16.08 1.37 -7.66
CA VAL A 145 16.51 1.13 -6.28
C VAL A 145 16.14 2.34 -5.43
N TYR A 146 15.50 2.11 -4.29
CA TYR A 146 15.21 3.18 -3.34
C TYR A 146 16.52 3.79 -2.83
N SER A 147 16.70 5.11 -2.94
CA SER A 147 17.99 5.75 -2.61
C SER A 147 18.24 5.96 -1.11
N TYR A 148 17.26 5.69 -0.25
CA TYR A 148 17.35 5.86 1.22
C TYR A 148 17.69 7.28 1.71
N GLU A 149 17.54 8.30 0.86
CA GLU A 149 17.72 9.69 1.26
C GLU A 149 16.63 10.10 2.26
N TYR A 150 17.01 10.64 3.41
CA TYR A 150 16.05 11.11 4.40
C TYR A 150 15.45 12.45 3.98
N LEU A 151 14.15 12.46 3.68
CA LEU A 151 13.46 13.65 3.18
C LEU A 151 12.69 14.42 4.27
N GLY A 152 12.65 13.89 5.50
CA GLY A 152 11.86 14.47 6.60
C GLY A 152 10.37 14.12 6.55
N CYS A 153 9.62 14.62 7.54
CA CYS A 153 8.15 14.66 7.49
C CYS A 153 7.73 15.91 6.73
N LYS A 154 7.51 15.81 5.43
CA LYS A 154 7.00 16.92 4.61
C LYS A 154 5.49 16.79 4.45
N GLU A 155 4.77 17.90 4.56
CA GLU A 155 3.38 17.99 4.08
C GLU A 155 3.36 17.63 2.59
N ARG A 156 2.36 16.86 2.17
CA ARG A 156 2.20 16.40 0.78
C ARG A 156 1.01 17.06 0.12
#